data_AF-A0A958V1R7-F1
#
_entry.id   AF-A0A958V1R7-F1
#
_cell.length_a   1.000
_cell.length_b   1.000
_cell.length_c   1.000
_cell.angle_alpha   90.00
_cell.angle_beta   90.00
_cell.angle_gamma   90.00
#
_symmetry.space_group_name_H-M   'P 1'
#
loop_
_entity.id
_entity.type
_entity.pdbx_description
1 polymer ?
#
loop_
_entity_poly.entity_id
_entity_poly.type
_entity_poly.pdbx_seq_one_letter_code
_entity_poly.pdbx_strand_id
1 'polypeptide(L)'
;GYILKIDKTAGSNLGEGYNDQNSFESTYDPLHATASQSIHFLYEYPKAEDITAEQKNYISTYITSFENALAAADFKDPNTGYAPYIDVNSFIDFFLLNELSNNVDGYRLSTFMYKDKKDKLVMGPIWDFNLAFGNADYCGGGDTNVWAYRFNERCSNDYWQVPFWWERLLQDPNFVSQLKLRWNELKGSAFSESQIIAKIDDYTAILEKSKAIEKNFLVWPVLGTYVWPNNYVGTTYDEEITYLKDWIHDRILWLDGAINGL
;
A
#
# COMPACT_ATOMS: atom_id res chain seq x y z
N GLY A 1 19.24 -10.95 2.58
CA GLY A 1 19.00 -9.50 2.70
C GLY A 1 18.26 -9.16 3.96
N TYR A 2 17.50 -8.07 3.88
CA TYR A 2 16.67 -7.51 4.93
C TYR A 2 15.22 -7.43 4.42
N ILE A 3 14.24 -7.66 5.30
CA ILE A 3 12.84 -7.32 5.06
C ILE A 3 12.46 -6.32 6.13
N LEU A 4 11.93 -5.18 5.69
CA LEU A 4 11.39 -4.13 6.54
C LEU A 4 9.87 -4.03 6.31
N LYS A 5 9.17 -3.45 7.27
CA LYS A 5 7.79 -3.04 7.08
C LYS A 5 7.51 -1.67 7.70
N ILE A 6 6.56 -0.93 7.13
CA ILE A 6 5.88 0.20 7.77
C ILE A 6 4.54 -0.34 8.22
N ASP A 7 4.36 -0.48 9.54
CA ASP A 7 3.17 -1.08 10.12
C ASP A 7 3.02 -0.73 11.61
N LYS A 8 1.88 -1.11 12.20
CA LYS A 8 1.71 -1.15 13.65
C LYS A 8 2.71 -2.14 14.24
N THR A 9 3.06 -1.94 15.51
CA THR A 9 3.82 -2.93 16.28
C THR A 9 2.93 -4.12 16.63
N ALA A 10 2.61 -4.96 15.63
CA ALA A 10 1.91 -6.22 15.81
C ALA A 10 2.85 -7.37 15.43
N GLY A 11 3.04 -8.33 16.34
CA GLY A 11 3.72 -9.61 16.06
C GLY A 11 5.17 -9.75 16.50
N SER A 12 5.83 -8.69 17.02
CA SER A 12 7.14 -8.80 17.67
C SER A 12 7.10 -8.12 19.05
N ASN A 13 6.79 -8.90 20.09
CA ASN A 13 6.63 -8.45 21.48
C ASN A 13 7.97 -8.11 22.18
N LEU A 14 8.91 -7.49 21.48
CA LEU A 14 10.18 -7.01 22.08
C LEU A 14 9.97 -5.61 22.69
N GLY A 15 9.00 -5.51 23.61
CA GLY A 15 8.62 -4.28 24.30
C GLY A 15 7.30 -3.67 23.84
N GLU A 16 6.92 -2.55 24.46
CA GLU A 16 5.75 -1.75 24.08
C GLU A 16 6.17 -0.71 23.02
N GLY A 17 5.42 -0.66 21.91
CA GLY A 17 5.61 0.34 20.86
C GLY A 17 6.92 0.23 20.08
N TYR A 18 7.23 1.28 19.32
CA TYR A 18 8.46 1.38 18.53
C TYR A 18 9.66 1.61 19.43
N ASN A 19 10.74 0.86 19.21
CA ASN A 19 11.99 1.01 19.94
C ASN A 19 13.18 0.51 19.11
N ASP A 20 14.41 0.82 19.56
CA ASP A 20 15.67 0.47 18.87
C ASP A 20 15.89 -1.04 18.70
N GLN A 21 15.14 -1.88 19.41
CA GLN A 21 15.22 -3.33 19.22
C GLN A 21 14.47 -3.75 17.95
N ASN A 22 13.28 -3.19 17.71
CA ASN A 22 12.34 -3.64 16.69
C ASN A 22 12.25 -2.73 15.45
N SER A 23 12.73 -1.49 15.52
CA SER A 23 12.56 -0.51 14.45
C SER A 23 13.63 0.58 14.45
N PHE A 24 13.59 1.42 13.43
CA PHE A 24 14.26 2.72 13.39
C PHE A 24 13.31 3.75 12.77
N GLU A 25 13.50 5.01 13.12
CA GLU A 25 12.67 6.13 12.64
C GLU A 25 13.24 6.73 11.35
N SER A 26 12.35 7.17 10.46
CA SER A 26 12.71 8.02 9.32
C SER A 26 13.28 9.35 9.83
N THR A 27 14.17 9.94 9.05
CA THR A 27 14.68 11.29 9.35
C THR A 27 13.76 12.41 8.82
N TYR A 28 12.68 12.05 8.13
CA TYR A 28 11.74 12.96 7.51
C TYR A 28 10.35 12.79 8.10
N ASP A 29 9.76 13.92 8.50
CA ASP A 29 8.37 13.96 8.92
C ASP A 29 7.44 13.63 7.75
N PRO A 30 6.32 12.93 7.99
CA PRO A 30 5.29 12.72 6.98
C PRO A 30 4.71 14.06 6.51
N LEU A 31 4.48 14.18 5.19
CA LEU A 31 3.83 15.35 4.62
C LEU A 31 2.38 15.46 5.10
N HIS A 32 1.90 16.70 5.26
CA HIS A 32 0.54 17.06 5.67
C HIS A 32 0.13 16.61 7.08
N ALA A 33 1.04 16.06 7.88
CA ALA A 33 0.79 15.71 9.27
C ALA A 33 0.51 16.96 10.13
N THR A 34 -0.40 16.84 11.09
CA THR A 34 -0.85 17.95 11.97
C THR A 34 -0.51 17.75 13.44
N ALA A 35 0.13 16.64 13.79
CA ALA A 35 0.64 16.35 15.12
C ALA A 35 2.11 15.91 15.04
N SER A 36 2.67 15.43 16.15
CA SER A 36 4.03 14.90 16.22
C SER A 36 4.08 13.44 15.77
N GLN A 37 3.75 13.18 14.49
CA GLN A 37 3.83 11.85 13.89
C GLN A 37 5.15 11.64 13.17
N SER A 38 5.65 10.41 13.18
CA SER A 38 6.86 10.00 12.49
C SER A 38 6.65 8.65 11.78
N ILE A 39 7.53 8.35 10.82
CA ILE A 39 7.51 7.06 10.10
C ILE A 39 8.52 6.12 10.75
N HIS A 40 8.08 4.91 11.10
CA HIS A 40 8.96 3.87 11.62
C HIS A 40 9.08 2.70 10.65
N PHE A 41 10.30 2.21 10.46
CA PHE A 41 10.61 1.00 9.70
C PHE A 41 10.94 -0.12 10.68
N LEU A 42 10.11 -1.15 10.71
CA LEU A 42 10.28 -2.30 11.58
C LEU A 42 11.14 -3.37 10.91
N TYR A 43 11.96 -4.06 11.72
CA TYR A 43 12.74 -5.21 11.28
C TYR A 43 11.86 -6.47 11.22
N GLU A 44 11.55 -6.95 10.02
CA GLU A 44 10.84 -8.22 9.84
C GLU A 44 11.80 -9.39 9.61
N TYR A 45 12.87 -9.15 8.83
CA TYR A 45 13.95 -10.11 8.63
C TYR A 45 15.33 -9.41 8.50
N PRO A 46 16.39 -9.89 9.18
CA PRO A 46 16.36 -10.87 10.26
C PRO A 46 15.41 -10.44 11.39
N LYS A 47 14.94 -11.40 12.20
CA LYS A 47 14.05 -11.09 13.30
C LYS A 47 14.74 -10.12 14.26
N ALA A 48 13.94 -9.30 14.94
CA ALA A 48 14.46 -8.24 15.80
C ALA A 48 15.35 -8.78 16.94
N GLU A 49 15.13 -10.02 17.40
CA GLU A 49 16.03 -10.70 18.34
C GLU A 49 17.36 -11.20 17.73
N ASP A 50 17.42 -11.38 16.41
CA ASP A 50 18.56 -11.99 15.70
C ASP A 50 19.44 -10.97 14.96
N ILE A 51 18.88 -9.81 14.61
CA ILE A 51 19.58 -8.79 13.82
C ILE A 51 20.69 -8.10 14.64
N THR A 52 21.91 -8.10 14.12
CA THR A 52 23.07 -7.51 14.82
C THR A 52 23.09 -5.98 14.74
N ALA A 53 23.89 -5.32 15.60
CA ALA A 53 24.04 -3.87 15.58
C ALA A 53 24.59 -3.36 14.24
N GLU A 54 25.55 -4.06 13.63
CA GLU A 54 26.10 -3.71 12.31
C GLU A 54 25.06 -3.83 11.21
N GLN A 55 24.19 -4.85 11.29
CA GLN A 55 23.08 -5.06 10.36
C GLN A 55 22.02 -3.96 10.48
N LYS A 56 21.63 -3.60 11.72
CA LYS A 56 20.72 -2.48 11.99
C LYS A 56 21.27 -1.18 11.42
N ASN A 57 22.53 -0.87 11.73
CA ASN A 57 23.20 0.34 11.24
C ASN A 57 23.29 0.37 9.71
N TYR A 58 23.61 -0.75 9.07
CA TYR A 58 23.66 -0.84 7.61
C TYR A 58 22.30 -0.50 6.98
N ILE A 59 21.23 -1.16 7.42
CA ILE A 59 19.94 -1.02 6.76
C ILE A 59 19.29 0.35 7.05
N SER A 60 19.41 0.88 8.27
CA SER A 60 18.91 2.22 8.59
C SER A 60 19.68 3.31 7.83
N THR A 61 21.01 3.18 7.72
CA THR A 61 21.83 4.09 6.91
C THR A 61 21.45 4.02 5.43
N TYR A 62 21.13 2.84 4.92
CA TYR A 62 20.70 2.67 3.53
C TYR A 62 19.39 3.40 3.25
N ILE A 63 18.36 3.21 4.10
CA ILE A 63 17.09 3.91 3.99
C ILE A 63 17.29 5.43 4.13
N THR A 64 18.08 5.87 5.11
CA THR A 64 18.41 7.29 5.30
C THR A 64 19.08 7.88 4.06
N SER A 65 20.01 7.15 3.44
CA SER A 65 20.70 7.61 2.21
C SER A 65 19.74 7.71 1.03
N PHE A 66 18.81 6.76 0.89
CA PHE A 66 17.72 6.83 -0.09
C PHE A 66 16.82 8.05 0.14
N GLU A 67 16.34 8.24 1.37
CA GLU A 67 15.47 9.37 1.71
C GLU A 67 16.17 10.72 1.48
N ASN A 68 17.44 10.83 1.86
CA ASN A 68 18.27 12.02 1.59
C ASN A 68 18.38 12.30 0.09
N ALA A 69 18.66 11.29 -0.73
CA ALA A 69 18.76 11.43 -2.17
C ALA A 69 17.41 11.80 -2.82
N LEU A 70 16.30 11.27 -2.29
CA LEU A 70 14.95 11.59 -2.76
C LEU A 70 14.51 13.02 -2.37
N ALA A 71 14.87 13.47 -1.18
CA ALA A 71 14.56 14.81 -0.69
C ALA A 71 15.44 15.91 -1.31
N ALA A 72 16.62 15.57 -1.81
CA ALA A 72 17.57 16.52 -2.39
C ALA A 72 17.01 17.29 -3.60
N ALA A 73 17.61 18.44 -3.92
CA ALA A 73 17.18 19.27 -5.04
C ALA A 73 17.38 18.58 -6.40
N ASP A 74 18.43 17.77 -6.52
CA ASP A 74 18.84 17.01 -7.70
C ASP A 74 18.32 15.56 -7.69
N PHE A 75 17.28 15.24 -6.90
CA PHE A 75 16.75 13.88 -6.74
C PHE A 75 16.43 13.12 -8.04
N LYS A 76 16.21 13.83 -9.15
CA LYS A 76 15.92 13.28 -10.49
C LYS A 76 17.17 12.83 -11.25
N ASP A 77 18.37 13.17 -10.76
CA ASP A 77 19.60 12.75 -11.41
C ASP A 77 19.71 11.21 -11.36
N PRO A 78 19.96 10.54 -12.50
CA PRO A 78 19.97 9.08 -12.54
C PRO A 78 21.13 8.44 -11.77
N ASN A 79 22.18 9.20 -11.45
CA ASN A 79 23.40 8.71 -10.80
C ASN A 79 23.53 9.19 -9.35
N THR A 80 23.06 10.40 -9.02
CA THR A 80 23.16 10.98 -7.66
C THR A 80 21.83 11.08 -6.93
N GLY A 81 20.71 10.99 -7.65
CA GLY A 81 19.36 11.04 -7.10
C GLY A 81 18.90 9.72 -6.49
N TYR A 82 17.60 9.46 -6.51
CA TYR A 82 17.02 8.30 -5.83
C TYR A 82 17.21 6.97 -6.60
N ALA A 83 17.33 7.03 -7.94
CA ALA A 83 17.32 5.86 -8.81
C ALA A 83 18.41 4.80 -8.53
N PRO A 84 19.62 5.13 -8.04
CA PRO A 84 20.61 4.15 -7.60
C PRO A 84 20.17 3.32 -6.38
N TYR A 85 19.23 3.81 -5.56
CA TYR A 85 18.84 3.19 -4.30
C TYR A 85 17.62 2.26 -4.41
N ILE A 86 16.76 2.45 -5.41
CA ILE A 86 15.52 1.68 -5.52
C ILE A 86 15.40 0.95 -6.85
N ASP A 87 14.75 -0.22 -6.82
CA ASP A 87 14.16 -0.80 -8.02
C ASP A 87 12.90 0.00 -8.38
N VAL A 88 13.05 0.94 -9.31
CA VAL A 88 11.99 1.86 -9.75
C VAL A 88 10.76 1.11 -10.24
N ASN A 89 10.94 -0.02 -10.93
CA ASN A 89 9.81 -0.80 -11.44
C ASN A 89 9.01 -1.41 -10.30
N SER A 90 9.67 -1.89 -9.24
CA SER A 90 8.96 -2.41 -8.07
C SER A 90 8.15 -1.35 -7.34
N PHE A 91 8.65 -0.11 -7.27
CA PHE A 91 7.92 1.01 -6.68
C PHE A 91 6.69 1.38 -7.52
N ILE A 92 6.84 1.38 -8.85
CA ILE A 92 5.73 1.61 -9.79
C ILE A 92 4.67 0.51 -9.64
N ASP A 93 5.06 -0.76 -9.67
CA ASP A 93 4.12 -1.89 -9.54
C ASP A 93 3.40 -1.86 -8.18
N PHE A 94 4.11 -1.54 -7.10
CA PHE A 94 3.52 -1.38 -5.76
C PHE A 94 2.53 -0.22 -5.69
N PHE A 95 2.88 0.92 -6.28
CA PHE A 95 2.00 2.09 -6.37
C PHE A 95 0.72 1.73 -7.13
N LEU A 96 0.84 1.11 -8.31
CA LEU A 96 -0.30 0.74 -9.15
C LEU A 96 -1.24 -0.26 -8.48
N LEU A 97 -0.71 -1.25 -7.74
CA LEU A 97 -1.53 -2.23 -7.01
C LEU A 97 -2.33 -1.58 -5.86
N ASN A 98 -1.69 -0.69 -5.08
CA ASN A 98 -2.38 0.01 -3.99
C ASN A 98 -3.35 1.06 -4.51
N GLU A 99 -3.02 1.78 -5.58
CA GLU A 99 -3.95 2.72 -6.20
C GLU A 99 -5.15 1.99 -6.81
N LEU A 100 -4.97 0.88 -7.53
CA LEU A 100 -6.07 0.10 -8.11
C LEU A 100 -7.11 -0.28 -7.06
N SER A 101 -6.66 -0.62 -5.86
CA SER A 101 -7.50 -1.11 -4.78
C SER A 101 -7.96 -0.01 -3.80
N ASN A 102 -7.40 1.20 -3.89
CA ASN A 102 -7.55 2.25 -2.86
C ASN A 102 -7.34 1.70 -1.43
N ASN A 103 -6.26 0.93 -1.23
CA ASN A 103 -5.96 0.36 0.08
C ASN A 103 -5.57 1.48 1.06
N VAL A 104 -6.44 1.74 2.05
CA VAL A 104 -6.25 2.80 3.07
C VAL A 104 -5.02 2.58 3.95
N ASP A 105 -4.52 1.34 4.01
CA ASP A 105 -3.34 0.97 4.79
C ASP A 105 -2.09 0.90 3.92
N GLY A 106 -2.21 0.59 2.62
CA GLY A 106 -1.16 0.07 1.74
C GLY A 106 0.09 0.91 1.48
N TYR A 107 0.22 2.11 2.06
CA TYR A 107 1.43 2.95 1.98
C TYR A 107 2.03 3.34 3.34
N ARG A 108 1.35 3.00 4.44
CA ARG A 108 1.65 3.45 5.81
C ARG A 108 1.63 2.30 6.82
N LEU A 109 0.78 1.33 6.56
CA LEU A 109 0.53 0.12 7.32
C LEU A 109 0.61 -1.06 6.34
N SER A 110 0.82 -2.28 6.84
CA SER A 110 0.87 -3.46 5.96
C SER A 110 1.81 -3.33 4.76
N THR A 111 2.85 -2.48 4.87
CA THR A 111 3.71 -2.10 3.75
C THR A 111 5.06 -2.77 3.92
N PHE A 112 5.35 -3.77 3.09
CA PHE A 112 6.63 -4.49 3.13
C PHE A 112 7.57 -4.00 2.05
N MET A 113 8.87 -4.10 2.35
CA MET A 113 9.95 -3.88 1.40
C MET A 113 11.12 -4.76 1.76
N TYR A 114 11.96 -5.08 0.78
CA TYR A 114 13.17 -5.86 1.03
C TYR A 114 14.39 -5.30 0.31
N LYS A 115 15.54 -5.57 0.89
CA LYS A 115 16.84 -5.13 0.41
C LYS A 115 17.81 -6.29 0.49
N ASP A 116 18.16 -6.91 -0.62
CA ASP A 116 19.27 -7.87 -0.60
C ASP A 116 20.63 -7.17 -0.57
N LYS A 117 21.68 -7.87 -0.13
CA LYS A 117 22.97 -7.25 0.25
C LYS A 117 23.60 -6.42 -0.88
N LYS A 118 23.40 -6.80 -2.14
CA LYS A 118 24.02 -6.16 -3.31
C LYS A 118 23.02 -5.53 -4.28
N ASP A 119 21.72 -5.65 -4.00
CA ASP A 119 20.67 -5.16 -4.88
C ASP A 119 20.11 -3.83 -4.39
N LYS A 120 19.14 -3.27 -5.10
CA LYS A 120 18.43 -2.07 -4.68
C LYS A 120 17.31 -2.41 -3.69
N LEU A 121 16.72 -1.40 -3.05
CA LEU A 121 15.50 -1.58 -2.27
C LEU A 121 14.34 -1.88 -3.21
N VAL A 122 13.55 -2.89 -2.86
CA VAL A 122 12.41 -3.36 -3.64
C VAL A 122 11.15 -3.25 -2.79
N MET A 123 10.08 -2.70 -3.34
CA MET A 123 8.78 -2.67 -2.67
C MET A 123 8.08 -4.02 -2.79
N GLY A 124 7.39 -4.41 -1.71
CA GLY A 124 6.66 -5.66 -1.59
C GLY A 124 7.32 -6.68 -0.64
N PRO A 125 6.66 -7.85 -0.47
CA PRO A 125 5.43 -8.27 -1.14
C PRO A 125 4.21 -7.42 -0.76
N ILE A 126 3.19 -7.43 -1.62
CA ILE A 126 1.90 -6.79 -1.32
C ILE A 126 1.21 -7.54 -0.17
N TRP A 127 0.51 -6.83 0.70
CA TRP A 127 -0.08 -7.41 1.90
C TRP A 127 -1.36 -6.67 2.34
N ASP A 128 -2.28 -7.42 2.97
CA ASP A 128 -3.49 -6.94 3.67
C ASP A 128 -4.44 -6.02 2.86
N PHE A 129 -5.26 -6.65 2.01
CA PHE A 129 -6.20 -5.95 1.10
C PHE A 129 -7.67 -6.11 1.52
N ASN A 130 -7.92 -6.51 2.77
CA ASN A 130 -9.26 -6.63 3.34
C ASN A 130 -9.96 -5.26 3.50
N LEU A 131 -9.21 -4.17 3.70
CA LEU A 131 -9.72 -2.78 3.77
C LEU A 131 -9.53 -2.02 2.46
N ALA A 132 -9.56 -2.73 1.34
CA ALA A 132 -9.44 -2.17 0.00
C ALA A 132 -10.73 -2.41 -0.79
N PHE A 133 -10.75 -2.00 -2.05
CA PHE A 133 -11.87 -2.16 -2.98
C PHE A 133 -13.20 -1.59 -2.45
N GLY A 134 -13.13 -0.41 -1.83
CA GLY A 134 -14.30 0.29 -1.30
C GLY A 134 -14.80 -0.25 0.04
N ASN A 135 -14.03 -1.12 0.72
CA ASN A 135 -14.43 -1.75 1.99
C ASN A 135 -13.91 -1.01 3.23
N ALA A 136 -13.85 0.32 3.18
CA ALA A 136 -13.48 1.17 4.32
C ALA A 136 -14.26 2.49 4.31
N ASP A 137 -14.88 2.86 5.41
CA ASP A 137 -15.77 4.03 5.55
C ASP A 137 -15.09 5.23 6.22
N TYR A 138 -13.76 5.28 6.16
CA TYR A 138 -12.94 6.33 6.76
C TYR A 138 -11.82 6.75 5.80
N CYS A 139 -11.29 7.97 5.97
CA CYS A 139 -10.17 8.51 5.19
C CYS A 139 -10.31 8.43 3.66
N GLY A 140 -11.53 8.33 3.14
CA GLY A 140 -11.83 8.17 1.71
C GLY A 140 -11.56 6.75 1.17
N GLY A 141 -11.52 5.72 2.02
CA GLY A 141 -11.33 4.33 1.60
C GLY A 141 -12.45 3.76 0.73
N GLY A 142 -13.66 4.32 0.86
CA GLY A 142 -14.83 4.01 0.05
C GLY A 142 -14.86 4.76 -1.28
N ASP A 143 -14.06 5.82 -1.41
CA ASP A 143 -14.10 6.69 -2.58
C ASP A 143 -13.42 6.02 -3.78
N THR A 144 -14.00 6.18 -4.96
CA THR A 144 -13.44 5.65 -6.22
C THR A 144 -12.48 6.65 -6.88
N ASN A 145 -12.54 7.92 -6.48
CA ASN A 145 -11.95 9.06 -7.18
C ASN A 145 -10.89 9.85 -6.39
N VAL A 146 -10.16 9.15 -5.50
CA VAL A 146 -9.08 9.73 -4.68
C VAL A 146 -7.76 8.99 -4.87
N TRP A 147 -6.64 9.68 -4.67
CA TRP A 147 -5.33 9.03 -4.62
C TRP A 147 -5.11 8.42 -3.23
N ALA A 148 -4.81 7.13 -3.16
CA ALA A 148 -4.56 6.43 -1.91
C ALA A 148 -3.28 6.92 -1.23
N TYR A 149 -2.22 7.20 -2.00
CA TYR A 149 -0.96 7.77 -1.47
C TYR A 149 -1.15 9.16 -0.81
N ARG A 150 -2.25 9.87 -1.10
CA ARG A 150 -2.62 11.16 -0.47
C ARG A 150 -3.45 11.01 0.80
N PHE A 151 -3.38 9.86 1.47
CA PHE A 151 -4.08 9.60 2.73
C PHE A 151 -3.90 10.74 3.75
N ASN A 152 -2.68 11.25 3.88
CA ASN A 152 -2.33 12.27 4.87
C ASN A 152 -3.11 13.58 4.69
N GLU A 153 -3.53 13.93 3.46
CA GLU A 153 -4.35 15.12 3.20
C GLU A 153 -5.76 15.00 3.82
N ARG A 154 -6.27 13.76 3.93
CA ARG A 154 -7.61 13.45 4.45
C ARG A 154 -7.61 13.07 5.92
N CYS A 155 -6.52 12.46 6.39
CA CYS A 155 -6.37 11.94 7.74
C CYS A 155 -5.05 12.37 8.37
N SER A 156 -4.80 13.67 8.38
CA SER A 156 -3.57 14.31 8.85
C SER A 156 -3.29 14.18 10.35
N ASN A 157 -4.26 13.76 11.14
CA ASN A 157 -4.14 13.51 12.58
C ASN A 157 -4.09 12.02 12.93
N ASP A 158 -4.19 11.12 11.95
CA ASP A 158 -4.00 9.68 12.18
C ASP A 158 -2.57 9.41 12.66
N TYR A 159 -2.39 8.48 13.58
CA TYR A 159 -1.09 8.20 14.14
C TYR A 159 -0.10 7.66 13.09
N TRP A 160 -0.59 6.86 12.13
CA TRP A 160 0.21 6.28 11.07
C TRP A 160 -0.02 7.04 9.76
N GLN A 161 1.05 7.65 9.26
CA GLN A 161 1.03 8.47 8.04
C GLN A 161 1.80 7.78 6.92
N VAL A 162 1.54 8.21 5.69
CA VAL A 162 2.29 7.80 4.49
C VAL A 162 3.62 8.58 4.43
N PRO A 163 4.76 7.92 4.15
CA PRO A 163 6.03 8.62 3.98
C PRO A 163 5.99 9.55 2.77
N PHE A 164 6.79 10.62 2.80
CA PHE A 164 6.88 11.63 1.74
C PHE A 164 7.29 11.07 0.36
N TRP A 165 7.74 9.82 0.31
CA TRP A 165 8.36 9.19 -0.84
C TRP A 165 7.52 9.30 -2.11
N TRP A 166 6.23 8.98 -2.01
CA TRP A 166 5.34 8.88 -3.18
C TRP A 166 5.03 10.24 -3.81
N GLU A 167 4.75 11.25 -2.97
CA GLU A 167 4.59 12.63 -3.42
C GLU A 167 5.86 13.14 -4.12
N ARG A 168 7.04 12.79 -3.61
CA ARG A 168 8.31 13.22 -4.19
C ARG A 168 8.65 12.49 -5.49
N LEU A 169 8.43 11.17 -5.56
CA LEU A 169 8.65 10.38 -6.77
C LEU A 169 7.78 10.87 -7.94
N LEU A 170 6.52 11.22 -7.68
CA LEU A 170 5.61 11.77 -8.69
C LEU A 170 6.00 13.17 -9.21
N GLN A 171 6.97 13.84 -8.59
CA GLN A 171 7.55 15.08 -9.12
C GLN A 171 8.65 14.83 -10.16
N ASP A 172 9.13 13.61 -10.34
CA ASP A 172 10.07 13.23 -11.41
C ASP A 172 9.31 12.85 -12.70
N PRO A 173 9.44 13.63 -13.80
CA PRO A 173 8.82 13.30 -15.08
C PRO A 173 9.20 11.92 -15.63
N ASN A 174 10.40 11.42 -15.31
CA ASN A 174 10.83 10.10 -15.76
C ASN A 174 10.07 8.98 -15.02
N PHE A 175 9.90 9.12 -13.70
CA PHE A 175 9.06 8.22 -12.91
C PHE A 175 7.62 8.22 -13.42
N VAL A 176 7.03 9.41 -13.61
CA VAL A 176 5.67 9.57 -14.13
C VAL A 176 5.52 8.96 -15.53
N SER A 177 6.51 9.15 -16.42
CA SER A 177 6.48 8.54 -17.75
C SER A 177 6.47 7.01 -17.67
N GLN A 178 7.30 6.41 -16.82
CA GLN A 178 7.34 4.95 -16.64
C GLN A 178 6.07 4.42 -15.99
N LEU A 179 5.52 5.14 -15.00
CA LEU A 179 4.24 4.83 -14.35
C LEU A 179 3.10 4.77 -15.37
N LYS A 180 2.99 5.80 -16.25
CA LYS A 180 1.97 5.83 -17.31
C LYS A 180 2.12 4.68 -18.29
N LEU A 181 3.35 4.37 -18.72
CA LEU A 181 3.61 3.25 -19.62
C LEU A 181 3.18 1.93 -18.98
N ARG A 182 3.56 1.71 -17.72
CA ARG A 182 3.23 0.49 -16.98
C ARG A 182 1.73 0.34 -16.73
N TRP A 183 1.05 1.42 -16.37
CA TRP A 183 -0.43 1.43 -16.25
C TRP A 183 -1.10 1.00 -17.56
N ASN A 184 -0.72 1.60 -18.69
CA ASN A 184 -1.35 1.31 -19.98
C ASN A 184 -1.04 -0.13 -20.46
N GLU A 185 0.12 -0.69 -20.13
CA GLU A 185 0.44 -2.11 -20.34
C GLU A 185 -0.48 -3.02 -19.51
N LEU A 186 -0.60 -2.75 -18.21
CA LEU A 186 -1.38 -3.57 -17.29
C LEU A 186 -2.88 -3.47 -17.56
N LYS A 187 -3.40 -2.29 -17.90
CA LYS A 187 -4.81 -2.08 -18.27
C LYS A 187 -5.21 -2.88 -19.52
N GLY A 188 -4.27 -3.13 -20.43
CA GLY A 188 -4.46 -4.05 -21.56
C GLY A 188 -4.35 -5.53 -21.23
N SER A 189 -4.03 -5.89 -19.97
CA SER A 189 -3.76 -7.25 -19.54
C SER A 189 -4.30 -7.53 -18.13
N ALA A 190 -3.44 -7.63 -17.11
CA ALA A 190 -3.79 -8.08 -15.76
C ALA A 190 -4.76 -7.14 -15.03
N PHE A 191 -4.78 -5.85 -15.38
CA PHE A 191 -5.68 -4.84 -14.81
C PHE A 191 -6.88 -4.52 -15.72
N SER A 192 -7.07 -5.31 -16.78
CA SER A 192 -8.29 -5.20 -17.58
C SER A 192 -9.50 -5.46 -16.68
N GLU A 193 -10.48 -4.55 -16.72
CA GLU A 193 -11.73 -4.66 -15.97
C GLU A 193 -12.39 -6.03 -16.19
N SER A 194 -12.43 -6.50 -17.43
CA SER A 194 -12.97 -7.82 -17.78
C SER A 194 -12.25 -8.99 -17.12
N GLN A 195 -10.92 -8.90 -16.94
CA GLN A 195 -10.13 -9.94 -16.27
C GLN A 195 -10.37 -9.92 -14.76
N ILE A 196 -10.49 -8.73 -14.17
CA ILE A 196 -10.77 -8.57 -12.74
C ILE A 196 -12.19 -9.09 -12.42
N ILE A 197 -13.20 -8.68 -13.19
CA ILE A 197 -14.58 -9.15 -13.01
C ILE A 197 -14.68 -10.67 -13.20
N ALA A 198 -14.03 -11.22 -14.23
CA ALA A 198 -14.01 -12.67 -14.45
C ALA A 198 -13.41 -13.43 -13.25
N LYS A 199 -12.39 -12.86 -12.60
CA LYS A 199 -11.78 -13.46 -11.41
C LYS A 199 -12.73 -13.45 -10.20
N ILE A 200 -13.52 -12.39 -10.04
CA ILE A 200 -14.57 -12.30 -9.00
C ILE A 200 -15.66 -13.34 -9.28
N ASP A 201 -16.07 -13.50 -10.53
CA ASP A 201 -17.06 -14.50 -10.95
C ASP A 201 -16.57 -15.92 -10.67
N ASP A 202 -15.33 -16.23 -11.04
CA ASP A 202 -14.71 -17.55 -10.80
C ASP A 202 -14.65 -17.87 -9.29
N TYR A 203 -14.25 -16.91 -8.45
CA TYR A 203 -14.22 -17.08 -7.00
C TYR A 203 -15.61 -17.26 -6.41
N THR A 204 -16.59 -16.49 -6.87
CA THR A 204 -17.98 -16.62 -6.44
C THR A 204 -18.52 -18.00 -6.78
N ALA A 205 -18.31 -18.48 -8.01
CA ALA A 205 -18.74 -19.81 -8.44
C ALA A 205 -18.08 -20.95 -7.62
N ILE A 206 -16.80 -20.81 -7.26
CA ILE A 206 -16.11 -21.77 -6.38
C ILE A 206 -16.77 -21.82 -5.00
N LEU A 207 -17.04 -20.66 -4.40
CA LEU A 207 -17.62 -20.55 -3.06
C LEU A 207 -19.07 -21.06 -3.04
N GLU A 208 -19.87 -20.71 -4.03
CA GLU A 208 -21.23 -21.24 -4.23
C GLU A 208 -21.23 -22.76 -4.33
N LYS A 209 -20.38 -23.32 -5.21
CA LYS A 209 -20.29 -24.78 -5.42
C LYS A 209 -19.94 -25.54 -4.15
N SER A 210 -19.10 -24.97 -3.30
CA SER A 210 -18.73 -25.56 -2.00
C SER A 210 -19.77 -25.34 -0.88
N LYS A 211 -20.82 -24.54 -1.15
CA LYS A 211 -21.78 -24.02 -0.15
C LYS A 211 -21.10 -23.20 0.95
N ALA A 212 -19.95 -22.60 0.68
CA ALA A 212 -19.20 -21.83 1.67
C ALA A 212 -19.94 -20.56 2.07
N ILE A 213 -20.55 -19.87 1.10
CA ILE A 213 -21.35 -18.65 1.33
C ILE A 213 -22.51 -18.94 2.29
N GLU A 214 -23.34 -19.94 1.99
CA GLU A 214 -24.47 -20.36 2.84
C GLU A 214 -24.00 -20.71 4.25
N LYS A 215 -22.98 -21.58 4.38
CA LYS A 215 -22.45 -22.00 5.69
C LYS A 215 -21.87 -20.85 6.49
N ASN A 216 -21.17 -19.92 5.84
CA ASN A 216 -20.60 -18.75 6.49
C ASN A 216 -21.70 -17.91 7.14
N PHE A 217 -22.74 -17.55 6.39
CA PHE A 217 -23.80 -16.69 6.90
C PHE A 217 -24.80 -17.39 7.82
N LEU A 218 -24.80 -18.73 7.86
CA LEU A 218 -25.47 -19.49 8.94
C LEU A 218 -24.74 -19.36 10.28
N VAL A 219 -23.40 -19.35 10.27
CA VAL A 219 -22.58 -19.22 11.49
C VAL A 219 -22.47 -17.75 11.92
N TRP A 220 -22.26 -16.86 10.97
CA TRP A 220 -22.11 -15.42 11.17
C TRP A 220 -23.18 -14.66 10.36
N PRO A 221 -24.39 -14.47 10.92
CA PRO A 221 -25.51 -13.84 10.22
C PRO A 221 -25.35 -12.30 10.18
N VAL A 222 -24.33 -11.83 9.46
CA VAL A 222 -23.95 -10.41 9.41
C VAL A 222 -24.45 -9.65 8.17
N LEU A 223 -25.08 -10.33 7.20
CA LEU A 223 -25.72 -9.65 6.07
C LEU A 223 -26.78 -8.66 6.54
N GLY A 224 -26.81 -7.47 5.94
CA GLY A 224 -27.67 -6.36 6.35
C GLY A 224 -27.29 -5.72 7.68
N THR A 225 -26.17 -6.13 8.29
CA THR A 225 -25.67 -5.59 9.56
C THR A 225 -24.32 -4.93 9.34
N TYR A 226 -24.19 -3.70 9.81
CA TYR A 226 -22.94 -2.98 9.77
C TYR A 226 -21.87 -3.65 10.65
N VAL A 227 -20.70 -3.91 10.08
CA VAL A 227 -19.49 -4.39 10.77
C VAL A 227 -18.36 -3.44 10.43
N TRP A 228 -17.77 -2.79 11.43
CA TRP A 228 -16.72 -1.80 11.17
C TRP A 228 -15.40 -2.46 10.74
N PRO A 229 -14.68 -1.86 9.77
CA PRO A 229 -15.12 -0.78 8.88
C PRO A 229 -15.89 -1.32 7.66
N ASN A 230 -16.91 -0.61 7.19
CA ASN A 230 -17.65 -1.00 5.97
C ASN A 230 -18.40 0.18 5.32
N ASN A 231 -18.13 0.45 4.04
CA ASN A 231 -18.73 1.56 3.31
C ASN A 231 -20.12 1.22 2.73
N TYR A 232 -20.42 -0.05 2.46
CA TYR A 232 -21.69 -0.51 1.91
C TYR A 232 -22.19 -1.75 2.65
N VAL A 233 -23.45 -1.76 3.05
CA VAL A 233 -24.04 -2.87 3.83
C VAL A 233 -25.14 -3.53 3.01
N GLY A 234 -24.77 -4.54 2.24
CA GLY A 234 -25.68 -5.37 1.47
C GLY A 234 -26.51 -6.28 2.38
N THR A 235 -27.78 -6.45 2.05
CA THR A 235 -28.69 -7.40 2.73
C THR A 235 -28.53 -8.83 2.21
N THR A 236 -27.87 -9.00 1.07
CA THR A 236 -27.54 -10.29 0.47
C THR A 236 -26.09 -10.34 0.00
N TYR A 237 -25.54 -11.54 -0.17
CA TYR A 237 -24.20 -11.71 -0.73
C TYR A 237 -24.09 -11.18 -2.17
N ASP A 238 -25.14 -11.36 -2.98
CA ASP A 238 -25.16 -10.87 -4.36
C ASP A 238 -25.11 -9.34 -4.43
N GLU A 239 -25.77 -8.64 -3.51
CA GLU A 239 -25.67 -7.18 -3.39
C GLU A 239 -24.24 -6.71 -3.08
N GLU A 240 -23.50 -7.42 -2.23
CA GLU A 240 -22.09 -7.13 -1.95
C GLU A 240 -21.19 -7.37 -3.17
N ILE A 241 -21.45 -8.44 -3.94
CA ILE A 241 -20.72 -8.71 -5.19
C ILE A 241 -21.01 -7.65 -6.24
N THR A 242 -22.25 -7.19 -6.36
CA THR A 242 -22.61 -6.08 -7.25
C THR A 242 -21.88 -4.80 -6.83
N TYR A 243 -21.90 -4.44 -5.54
CA TYR A 243 -21.17 -3.27 -5.04
C TYR A 243 -19.68 -3.34 -5.36
N LEU A 244 -19.03 -4.48 -5.11
CA LEU A 244 -17.60 -4.65 -5.40
C LEU A 244 -17.28 -4.44 -6.89
N LYS A 245 -18.10 -4.98 -7.79
CA LYS A 245 -17.90 -4.85 -9.24
C LYS A 245 -18.13 -3.42 -9.71
N ASP A 246 -19.19 -2.77 -9.25
CA ASP A 246 -19.51 -1.39 -9.59
C ASP A 246 -18.41 -0.43 -9.08
N TRP A 247 -17.92 -0.64 -7.85
CA TRP A 247 -16.81 0.12 -7.29
C TRP A 247 -15.53 -0.03 -8.12
N ILE A 248 -15.19 -1.26 -8.54
CA ILE A 248 -14.02 -1.53 -9.38
C ILE A 248 -14.14 -0.85 -10.74
N HIS A 249 -15.32 -0.89 -11.36
CA HIS A 249 -15.59 -0.20 -12.62
C HIS A 249 -15.28 1.30 -12.50
N ASP A 250 -15.90 1.97 -11.53
CA ASP A 250 -15.73 3.41 -11.30
C ASP A 250 -14.28 3.76 -10.95
N ARG A 251 -13.60 2.92 -10.15
CA ARG A 251 -12.21 3.11 -9.76
C ARG A 251 -11.27 3.04 -10.96
N ILE A 252 -11.40 2.02 -11.82
CA ILE A 252 -10.56 1.86 -13.01
C ILE A 252 -10.79 3.01 -13.99
N LEU A 253 -12.06 3.43 -14.17
CA LEU A 253 -12.42 4.54 -15.03
C LEU A 253 -11.74 5.85 -14.57
N TRP A 254 -11.82 6.14 -13.27
CA TRP A 254 -11.17 7.33 -12.71
C TRP A 254 -9.64 7.25 -12.79
N LEU A 255 -9.04 6.12 -12.37
CA LEU A 255 -7.59 5.95 -12.37
C LEU A 255 -6.99 6.12 -13.76
N ASP A 256 -7.68 5.68 -14.81
CA ASP A 256 -7.19 5.84 -16.17
C ASP A 256 -7.03 7.30 -16.57
N GLY A 257 -8.02 8.13 -16.25
CA GLY A 257 -7.94 9.57 -16.47
C GLY A 257 -6.89 10.22 -15.57
N ALA A 258 -6.87 9.83 -14.30
CA ALA A 258 -5.99 10.41 -13.29
C ALA A 258 -4.51 10.12 -13.58
N ILE A 259 -4.13 8.87 -13.87
CA ILE A 259 -2.76 8.47 -14.18
C ILE A 259 -2.30 9.09 -15.49
N ASN A 260 -3.10 9.03 -16.56
CA ASN A 260 -2.71 9.61 -17.84
C ASN A 260 -2.63 11.15 -17.80
N GLY A 261 -3.34 11.78 -16.86
CA GLY A 261 -3.32 13.22 -16.59
C GLY A 261 -2.18 13.72 -15.70
N LEU A 262 -1.35 12.85 -15.11
CA LEU A 262 -0.19 13.23 -14.27
C LEU A 262 0.87 14.07 -15.00
#